data_AF-A0A953HDV0-F1
#
_entry.id   AF-A0A953HDV0-F1
#
_cell.length_a   1.000
_cell.length_b   1.000
_cell.length_c   1.000
_cell.angle_alpha   90.00
_cell.angle_beta   90.00
_cell.angle_gamma   90.00
#
_symmetry.space_group_name_H-M   'P 1'
#
loop_
_entity.id
_entity.type
_entity.pdbx_description
1 polymer ?
#
loop_
_entity_poly.entity_id
_entity_poly.type
_entity_poly.pdbx_seq_one_letter_code
_entity_poly.pdbx_strand_id
1 'polypeptide(L)'
;MNKRLLLSCMATCVLWGSGTVQAQYKLENGSNDQVSEKRTSSINNWNVPKVPRSVQFAGEKVPLDRWEVYERLDRELLTNAFYHTSTFYIFKT
;
A
#
# COMPACT_ATOMS: atom_id res chain seq x y z
N MET A 1 41.01 -22.02 29.44
CA MET A 1 40.09 -20.93 29.07
C MET A 1 40.83 -19.61 29.22
N ASN A 2 41.12 -18.96 28.09
CA ASN A 2 42.28 -18.09 27.96
C ASN A 2 41.88 -16.67 28.38
N LYS A 3 42.40 -16.20 29.53
CA LYS A 3 42.03 -14.94 30.20
C LYS A 3 42.15 -13.69 29.31
N ARG A 4 42.89 -13.79 28.20
CA ARG A 4 43.03 -12.75 27.15
C ARG A 4 41.76 -12.54 26.32
N LEU A 5 40.93 -13.57 26.13
CA LEU A 5 39.68 -13.48 25.37
C LEU A 5 38.55 -12.83 26.19
N LEU A 6 38.56 -13.03 27.51
CA LEU A 6 37.59 -12.42 28.44
C LEU A 6 37.86 -10.93 28.66
N LEU A 7 39.14 -10.52 28.64
CA LEU A 7 39.52 -9.11 28.79
C LEU A 7 39.16 -8.25 27.57
N SER A 8 39.12 -8.81 26.35
CA SER A 8 38.75 -8.04 25.15
C SER A 8 37.24 -7.75 25.09
N CYS A 9 36.41 -8.66 25.59
CA CYS A 9 34.94 -8.54 25.55
C CYS A 9 34.42 -7.44 26.51
N MET A 10 35.05 -7.29 27.67
CA MET A 10 34.70 -6.24 28.64
C MET A 10 35.16 -4.85 28.17
N ALA A 11 36.30 -4.76 27.48
CA ALA A 11 36.82 -3.51 26.94
C ALA A 11 35.94 -2.95 25.79
N THR A 12 35.32 -3.83 25.00
CA THR A 12 34.41 -3.42 23.92
C THR A 12 33.05 -2.95 24.42
N CYS A 13 32.55 -3.48 25.55
CA CYS A 13 31.28 -3.04 26.14
C CYS A 13 31.35 -1.63 26.75
N VAL A 14 32.51 -1.23 27.28
CA VAL A 14 32.67 0.08 27.95
C VAL A 14 32.89 1.23 26.95
N LEU A 15 33.48 0.96 25.78
CA LEU A 15 33.70 1.98 24.75
C LEU A 15 32.46 2.30 23.92
N TRP A 16 31.46 1.42 23.87
CA TRP A 16 30.19 1.65 23.16
C TRP A 16 28.98 1.82 24.09
N GLY A 17 29.15 1.57 25.40
CA GLY A 17 28.05 1.53 26.37
C GLY A 17 27.78 2.80 27.19
N SER A 18 28.69 3.79 27.19
CA SER A 18 28.53 4.97 28.07
C SER A 18 27.74 6.14 27.46
N GLY A 19 27.33 6.06 26.19
CA GLY A 19 26.56 7.13 25.54
C GLY A 19 25.05 7.07 25.76
N THR A 20 24.50 5.93 26.15
CA THR A 20 23.04 5.73 26.12
C THR A 20 22.33 6.01 27.44
N VAL A 21 23.03 6.00 28.57
CA VAL A 21 22.36 6.09 29.89
C VAL A 21 21.93 7.52 30.25
N GLN A 22 22.60 8.56 29.76
CA GLN A 22 22.21 9.94 30.08
C GLN A 22 21.14 10.52 29.13
N ALA A 23 20.93 9.91 27.95
CA ALA A 23 19.98 10.39 26.96
C ALA A 23 18.53 9.92 27.20
N GLN A 24 18.30 8.92 28.06
CA GLN A 24 16.96 8.36 28.30
C GLN A 24 16.16 9.06 29.41
N TYR A 25 16.77 9.96 30.20
CA TYR A 25 16.07 10.60 31.35
C TYR A 25 15.33 11.91 31.00
N LYS A 26 15.34 12.36 29.73
CA LYS A 26 14.73 13.65 29.36
C LYS A 26 13.73 13.58 28.22
N LEU A 27 12.74 12.69 28.29
CA LEU A 27 11.50 12.79 27.48
C LEU A 27 10.26 12.25 28.22
N GLU A 28 10.20 12.38 29.55
CA GLU A 28 8.97 12.15 30.29
C GLU A 28 8.73 13.34 31.22
N ASN A 29 8.35 14.48 30.62
CA ASN A 29 7.56 15.54 31.25
C ASN A 29 7.40 16.72 30.28
N GLY A 30 6.20 16.88 29.72
CA GLY A 30 5.83 18.15 29.07
C GLY A 30 4.71 18.05 28.03
N SER A 31 3.49 18.33 28.49
CA SER A 31 2.32 18.86 27.75
C SER A 31 1.60 17.98 26.71
N ASN A 32 0.34 17.70 27.07
CA ASN A 32 -0.81 17.47 26.20
C ASN A 32 -0.93 18.51 25.06
N ASP A 33 -1.64 18.08 24.02
CA ASP A 33 -2.28 18.85 22.96
C ASP A 33 -1.38 19.50 21.90
N GLN A 34 -1.19 18.78 20.78
CA GLN A 34 -1.27 19.32 19.42
C GLN A 34 -1.64 18.19 18.45
N VAL A 35 -2.94 17.94 18.25
CA VAL A 35 -3.44 17.34 17.02
C VAL A 35 -3.24 18.39 15.92
N SER A 36 -2.10 18.34 15.22
CA SER A 36 -1.86 19.15 14.02
C SER A 36 -1.76 18.26 12.80
N GLU A 37 -2.88 18.29 12.09
CA GLU A 37 -3.15 18.01 10.70
C GLU A 37 -1.95 18.02 9.72
N LYS A 38 -2.11 17.15 8.70
CA LYS A 38 -1.42 17.11 7.39
C LYS A 38 -0.32 16.06 7.19
N ARG A 39 -0.59 14.82 7.60
CA ARG A 39 -0.37 13.69 6.69
C ARG A 39 -1.67 13.46 5.92
N THR A 40 -1.93 14.26 4.89
CA THR A 40 -2.80 13.76 3.83
C THR A 40 -1.98 12.69 3.11
N SER A 41 -1.92 11.50 3.73
CA SER A 41 -1.58 10.27 3.04
C SER A 41 -2.29 10.34 1.71
N SER A 42 -1.52 10.35 0.62
CA SER A 42 -2.02 10.30 -0.75
C SER A 42 -3.17 9.30 -0.81
N ILE A 43 -4.40 9.82 -0.81
CA ILE A 43 -5.58 8.97 -0.89
C ILE A 43 -5.49 8.39 -2.30
N ASN A 44 -5.18 7.11 -2.39
CA ASN A 44 -5.23 6.40 -3.65
C ASN A 44 -6.70 6.39 -4.04
N ASN A 45 -7.11 7.35 -4.89
CA ASN A 45 -8.49 7.47 -5.37
C ASN A 45 -8.78 6.29 -6.30
N TRP A 46 -9.20 5.17 -5.72
CA TRP A 46 -9.70 4.03 -6.46
C TRP A 46 -11.09 4.36 -6.99
N ASN A 47 -11.19 4.56 -8.30
CA ASN A 47 -12.46 4.87 -8.94
C ASN A 47 -12.95 3.64 -9.72
N VAL A 48 -14.07 3.07 -9.28
CA VAL A 48 -14.71 1.96 -10.00
C VAL A 48 -15.38 2.51 -11.25
N PRO A 49 -15.09 1.95 -12.44
CA PRO A 49 -15.72 2.38 -13.67
C PRO A 49 -17.22 2.05 -13.65
N LYS A 50 -18.05 3.01 -14.04
CA LYS A 50 -19.51 2.82 -14.12
C LYS A 50 -19.88 2.32 -15.50
N VAL A 51 -20.88 1.45 -15.59
CA VAL A 51 -21.45 1.03 -16.87
C VAL A 51 -22.08 2.24 -17.57
N PRO A 52 -21.70 2.55 -18.82
CA PRO A 52 -22.29 3.64 -19.58
C PRO A 52 -23.75 3.33 -19.98
N ARG A 53 -24.56 4.38 -20.16
CA ARG A 53 -25.99 4.26 -20.51
C ARG A 53 -26.23 3.67 -21.91
N SER A 54 -25.25 3.74 -22.81
CA SER A 54 -25.33 3.21 -24.17
C SER A 54 -23.94 2.87 -24.68
N VAL A 55 -23.81 1.73 -25.35
CA VAL A 55 -22.58 1.27 -26.00
C VAL A 55 -22.91 0.82 -27.42
N GLN A 56 -21.98 1.01 -28.33
CA GLN A 56 -22.05 0.47 -29.68
C GLN A 56 -20.89 -0.49 -29.90
N PHE A 57 -21.16 -1.63 -30.51
CA PHE A 57 -20.17 -2.65 -30.85
C PHE A 57 -20.38 -3.06 -32.30
N ALA A 58 -19.30 -3.07 -33.09
CA ALA A 58 -19.33 -3.40 -34.51
C ALA A 58 -20.38 -2.62 -35.35
N GLY A 59 -20.68 -1.37 -34.98
CA GLY A 59 -21.67 -0.54 -35.68
C GLY A 59 -23.11 -0.74 -35.23
N GLU A 60 -23.37 -1.66 -34.30
CA GLU A 60 -24.70 -1.92 -33.74
C GLU A 60 -24.81 -1.46 -32.28
N LYS A 61 -26.01 -1.06 -31.85
CA LYS A 61 -26.25 -0.70 -30.45
C LYS A 61 -26.36 -1.95 -29.59
N VAL A 62 -25.59 -2.00 -28.52
CA VAL A 62 -25.64 -3.11 -27.54
C VAL A 62 -26.95 -3.04 -26.76
N PRO A 63 -27.73 -4.14 -26.65
CA PRO A 63 -29.01 -4.15 -25.95
C PRO A 63 -28.82 -4.22 -24.42
N LEU A 64 -28.45 -3.10 -23.81
CA LEU A 64 -28.24 -2.97 -22.36
C LEU A 64 -29.52 -3.13 -21.53
N ASP A 65 -30.70 -3.12 -22.16
CA ASP A 65 -31.98 -3.40 -21.50
C ASP A 65 -32.08 -4.85 -21.02
N ARG A 66 -31.29 -5.75 -21.62
CA ARG A 66 -31.18 -7.15 -21.18
C ARG A 66 -30.22 -7.22 -19.99
N TRP A 67 -30.76 -7.63 -18.83
CA TRP A 67 -30.00 -7.72 -17.58
C TRP A 67 -28.70 -8.53 -17.72
N GLU A 68 -28.74 -9.62 -18.47
CA GLU A 68 -27.62 -10.53 -18.67
C GLU A 68 -26.50 -9.93 -19.54
N VAL A 69 -26.83 -8.95 -20.39
CA VAL A 69 -25.87 -8.23 -21.23
C VAL A 69 -25.24 -7.12 -20.41
N TYR A 70 -26.03 -6.42 -19.61
CA TYR A 70 -25.56 -5.42 -18.67
C TYR A 70 -24.56 -6.02 -17.66
N GLU A 71 -24.93 -7.13 -17.01
CA GLU A 71 -24.10 -7.81 -16.01
C GLU A 71 -22.77 -8.30 -16.61
N ARG A 72 -22.81 -8.86 -17.84
CA ARG A 72 -21.60 -9.27 -18.55
C ARG A 72 -20.70 -8.08 -18.85
N LEU A 73 -21.26 -6.97 -19.34
CA LEU A 73 -20.49 -5.76 -19.61
C LEU A 73 -19.85 -5.20 -18.33
N ASP A 74 -20.57 -5.18 -17.22
CA ASP A 74 -20.05 -4.70 -15.93
C ASP A 74 -18.88 -5.57 -15.45
N ARG A 75 -19.03 -6.90 -15.52
CA ARG A 75 -17.95 -7.85 -15.18
C ARG A 75 -16.71 -7.69 -16.04
N GLU A 76 -16.88 -7.56 -17.34
CA GLU A 76 -15.76 -7.35 -18.26
C GLU A 76 -15.07 -6.01 -17.99
N LEU A 77 -15.84 -4.95 -17.68
CA LEU A 77 -15.29 -3.64 -17.36
C LEU A 77 -14.45 -3.68 -16.07
N LEU A 78 -14.92 -4.37 -15.02
CA LEU A 78 -14.18 -4.58 -13.78
C LEU A 78 -12.94 -5.45 -13.98
N THR A 79 -13.07 -6.52 -14.74
CA THR A 79 -11.95 -7.42 -15.06
C THR A 79 -10.87 -6.66 -15.85
N ASN A 80 -11.27 -5.86 -16.83
CA ASN A 80 -10.34 -5.04 -17.62
C ASN A 80 -9.77 -3.85 -16.84
N ALA A 81 -10.42 -3.39 -15.78
CA ALA A 81 -9.91 -2.30 -14.95
C ALA A 81 -8.92 -2.77 -13.88
N PHE A 82 -9.06 -4.00 -13.37
CA PHE A 82 -8.36 -4.44 -12.15
C PHE A 82 -7.67 -5.80 -12.26
N TYR A 83 -7.97 -6.62 -13.27
CA TYR A 83 -7.44 -7.97 -13.46
C TYR A 83 -6.73 -8.14 -14.81
N HIS A 84 -5.76 -7.28 -15.10
CA HIS A 84 -5.09 -7.20 -16.41
C HIS A 84 -4.23 -8.41 -16.80
N THR A 85 -3.96 -9.34 -15.88
CA THR A 85 -3.11 -10.51 -16.16
C THR A 85 -3.71 -11.39 -17.26
N SER A 86 -5.04 -11.53 -17.30
CA SER A 86 -5.76 -12.25 -18.35
C SER A 86 -5.68 -11.54 -19.70
N THR A 87 -5.88 -10.22 -19.72
CA THR A 87 -5.79 -9.40 -20.93
C THR A 87 -4.38 -9.45 -21.53
N PHE A 88 -3.33 -9.36 -20.69
CA PHE A 88 -1.95 -9.47 -21.16
C PHE A 88 -1.64 -10.84 -21.76
N TYR A 89 -2.23 -11.91 -21.22
CA TYR A 89 -2.08 -13.25 -21.78
C TYR A 89 -2.66 -13.36 -23.20
N ILE A 90 -3.82 -12.73 -23.46
CA ILE A 90 -4.43 -12.67 -24.79
C ILE A 90 -3.49 -12.02 -25.80
N PHE A 91 -2.82 -10.92 -25.42
CA PHE A 91 -1.86 -10.25 -26.32
C PHE A 91 -0.56 -11.02 -26.57
N LYS A 92 -0.19 -11.95 -25.69
CA LYS A 92 1.04 -12.72 -25.83
C LYS A 92 0.93 -13.90 -26.82
N THR A 93 -0.28 -14.27 -27.22
CA THR A 93 -0.56 -15.43 -28.10
C THR A 93 -0.70 -14.96 -29.53
#